data_AF-A0A9D9HQB7-F1
#
_entry.id   AF-A0A9D9HQB7-F1
#
_cell.length_a   1.000
_cell.length_b   1.000
_cell.length_c   1.000
_cell.angle_alpha   90.00
_cell.angle_beta   90.00
_cell.angle_gamma   90.00
#
_symmetry.space_group_name_H-M   'P 1'
#
loop_
_entity.id
_entity.type
_entity.pdbx_description
1 polymer ?
#
loop_
_entity_poly.entity_id
_entity_poly.type
_entity_poly.pdbx_seq_one_letter_code
_entity_poly.pdbx_strand_id
1 'polypeptide(L)'
;MNMKVKKITEEIFSVISRWPGVECICLNETARVDFLDSYFALIFDVYYEGEMPGIDERTSVFPNASMFETSPLGTKDRVMLEDIPVRIEYKSMNKVGTNLGIAASDCENLWRLKDSGTYGFYRLLNSEILFNKSGWIVKVRKQLENLPDVFWNKMRDFYQTTMEHYLMDLGAAAVQNDAFFYQVSLSGYLKFVTSVLFMVNHKFEPSHKSCNEQVHALDILPSGFEGFFDSLLRIDGMLDAQRKFKIAEQLAKTVINLRS
;
A
#
# COMPACT_ATOMS: atom_id res chain seq x y z
N MET A 1 20.82 8.70 7.94
CA MET A 1 19.69 9.64 7.78
C MET A 1 20.25 11.06 7.77
N ASN A 2 19.86 11.89 6.79
CA ASN A 2 20.29 13.29 6.70
C ASN A 2 19.90 14.05 7.98
N MET A 3 20.76 14.94 8.49
CA MET A 3 20.50 15.71 9.72
C MET A 3 19.20 16.53 9.62
N LYS A 4 18.90 17.07 8.43
CA LYS A 4 17.68 17.84 8.19
C LYS A 4 16.41 16.99 8.35
N VAL A 5 16.41 15.80 7.75
CA VAL A 5 15.32 14.82 7.89
C VAL A 5 15.13 14.44 9.34
N LYS A 6 16.23 14.16 10.06
CA LYS A 6 16.17 13.80 11.48
C LYS A 6 15.55 14.91 12.33
N LYS A 7 15.97 16.16 12.12
CA LYS A 7 15.43 17.33 12.81
C LYS A 7 13.92 17.47 12.60
N ILE A 8 13.45 17.39 11.36
CA ILE A 8 12.01 17.48 11.05
C ILE A 8 11.24 16.32 11.68
N THR A 9 11.76 15.10 11.60
CA THR A 9 11.14 13.94 12.24
C THR A 9 11.02 14.11 13.75
N GLU A 10 12.06 14.62 14.42
CA GLU A 10 12.05 14.93 15.85
C GLU A 10 11.06 16.06 16.19
N GLU A 11 10.97 17.09 15.35
CA GLU A 11 10.00 18.19 15.50
C GLU A 11 8.56 17.68 15.44
N ILE A 12 8.20 16.97 14.36
CA ILE A 12 6.87 16.36 14.18
C ILE A 12 6.53 15.45 15.36
N PHE A 13 7.45 14.54 15.71
CA PHE A 13 7.28 13.64 16.84
C PHE A 13 7.00 14.39 18.13
N SER A 14 7.82 15.40 18.47
CA SER A 14 7.76 16.12 19.74
C SER A 14 6.45 16.88 19.96
N VAL A 15 5.82 17.32 18.87
CA VAL A 15 4.55 18.04 18.87
C VAL A 15 3.40 17.05 18.97
N ILE A 16 3.33 16.09 18.04
CA ILE A 16 2.16 15.21 17.88
C ILE A 16 2.06 14.21 19.03
N SER A 17 3.17 13.74 19.58
CA SER A 17 3.15 12.75 20.68
C SER A 17 2.53 13.28 21.97
N ARG A 18 2.36 14.61 22.10
CA ARG A 18 1.76 15.26 23.27
C ARG A 18 0.24 15.33 23.19
N TRP A 19 -0.34 15.08 22.03
CA TRP A 19 -1.79 15.11 21.88
C TRP A 19 -2.43 13.96 22.65
N PRO A 20 -3.43 14.21 23.52
CA PRO A 20 -3.95 13.20 24.45
C PRO A 20 -4.41 11.90 23.79
N GLY A 21 -5.05 12.01 22.62
CA GLY A 21 -5.58 10.89 21.84
C GLY A 21 -4.56 10.12 21.02
N VAL A 22 -3.31 10.61 20.89
CA VAL A 22 -2.29 9.91 20.10
C VAL A 22 -1.75 8.71 20.87
N GLU A 23 -1.76 7.56 20.21
CA GLU A 23 -1.29 6.28 20.75
C GLU A 23 0.05 5.88 20.15
N CYS A 24 0.20 6.04 18.82
CA CYS A 24 1.38 5.58 18.11
C CYS A 24 1.68 6.51 16.93
N ILE A 25 2.97 6.76 16.69
CA ILE A 25 3.45 7.48 15.52
C ILE A 25 4.46 6.59 14.82
N CYS A 26 4.23 6.31 13.54
CA CYS A 26 5.15 5.56 12.70
C CYS A 26 5.61 6.38 11.50
N LEU A 27 6.85 6.17 11.06
CA LEU A 27 7.42 6.74 9.85
C LEU A 27 7.46 5.68 8.74
N ASN A 28 6.87 6.00 7.60
CA ASN A 28 6.79 5.10 6.45
C ASN A 28 8.18 4.85 5.83
N GLU A 29 8.34 3.70 5.17
CA GLU A 29 9.57 3.30 4.47
C GLU A 29 10.05 4.29 3.42
N THR A 30 9.17 5.14 2.86
CA THR A 30 9.56 6.17 1.89
C THR A 30 10.59 7.14 2.45
N ALA A 31 10.65 7.32 3.77
CA ALA A 31 11.65 8.15 4.42
C ALA A 31 13.07 7.55 4.40
N ARG A 32 13.22 6.27 4.01
CA ARG A 32 14.51 5.57 3.85
C ARG A 32 15.14 5.82 2.48
N VAL A 33 14.37 6.34 1.52
CA VAL A 33 14.86 6.68 0.17
C VAL A 33 15.73 7.95 0.25
N ASP A 34 16.62 8.14 -0.73
CA ASP A 34 17.41 9.36 -0.86
C ASP A 34 16.49 10.60 -0.85
N PHE A 35 16.85 11.60 -0.05
CA PHE A 35 16.07 12.85 0.07
C PHE A 35 16.11 13.70 -1.21
N LEU A 36 17.02 13.37 -2.14
CA LEU A 36 17.09 13.96 -3.48
C LEU A 36 16.14 13.28 -4.49
N ASP A 37 15.49 12.17 -4.13
CA ASP A 37 14.46 11.55 -4.97
C ASP A 37 13.26 12.52 -5.12
N SER A 38 12.79 12.74 -6.34
CA SER A 38 11.65 13.63 -6.63
C SER A 38 10.33 13.17 -6.01
N TYR A 39 10.24 11.90 -5.62
CA TYR A 39 9.14 11.31 -4.88
C TYR A 39 9.38 11.26 -3.37
N PHE A 40 10.49 11.82 -2.88
CA PHE A 40 10.80 11.83 -1.45
C PHE A 40 9.71 12.59 -0.68
N ALA A 41 9.22 11.97 0.39
CA ALA A 41 8.37 12.61 1.37
C ALA A 41 8.49 11.88 2.72
N LEU A 42 8.39 12.65 3.80
CA LEU A 42 8.23 12.09 5.14
C LEU A 42 6.75 11.81 5.35
N ILE A 43 6.40 10.53 5.47
CA ILE A 43 5.01 10.12 5.66
C ILE A 43 4.87 9.52 7.05
N PHE A 44 4.10 10.19 7.90
CA PHE A 44 3.80 9.77 9.25
C PHE A 44 2.42 9.11 9.31
N ASP A 45 2.33 7.95 9.94
CA ASP A 45 1.08 7.37 10.41
C ASP A 45 0.89 7.70 11.88
N VAL A 46 -0.17 8.45 12.18
CA VAL A 46 -0.53 8.82 13.55
C VAL A 46 -1.79 8.05 13.91
N TYR A 47 -1.62 7.04 14.75
CA TYR A 47 -2.71 6.24 15.26
C TYR A 47 -3.26 6.86 16.54
N TYR A 48 -4.58 7.02 16.59
CA TYR A 48 -5.24 7.73 17.67
C TYR A 48 -6.53 7.04 18.14
N GLU A 49 -6.89 7.36 19.37
CA GLU A 49 -8.15 7.03 20.01
C GLU A 49 -8.83 8.30 20.53
N GLY A 50 -10.15 8.37 20.42
CA GLY A 50 -10.91 9.56 20.79
C GLY A 50 -10.79 10.70 19.76
N GLU A 51 -10.71 11.93 20.26
CA GLU A 51 -10.68 13.13 19.43
C GLU A 51 -9.27 13.57 19.10
N MET A 52 -9.12 14.14 17.90
CA MET A 52 -7.89 14.78 17.44
C MET A 52 -8.07 16.29 17.46
N PRO A 53 -6.99 17.07 17.68
CA PRO A 53 -7.02 18.53 17.56
C PRO A 53 -7.67 18.99 16.26
N GLY A 54 -8.40 20.11 16.33
CA GLY A 54 -9.03 20.74 15.17
C GLY A 54 -8.01 21.23 14.14
N ILE A 55 -8.46 21.54 12.93
CA ILE A 55 -7.57 21.95 11.82
C ILE A 55 -6.73 23.18 12.20
N ASP A 56 -7.35 24.19 12.82
CA ASP A 56 -6.67 25.42 13.22
C ASP A 56 -5.60 25.14 14.28
N GLU A 57 -5.89 24.26 15.25
CA GLU A 57 -4.94 23.87 16.29
C GLU A 57 -3.76 23.09 15.68
N ARG A 58 -4.00 22.14 14.78
CA ARG A 58 -2.94 21.41 14.07
C ARG A 58 -2.09 22.31 13.18
N THR A 59 -2.69 23.31 12.56
CA THR A 59 -1.95 24.29 11.75
C THR A 59 -1.07 25.17 12.64
N SER A 60 -1.58 25.60 13.79
CA SER A 60 -0.89 26.51 14.71
C SER A 60 0.41 25.97 15.30
N VAL A 61 0.54 24.65 15.41
CA VAL A 61 1.74 23.99 15.96
C VAL A 61 2.89 23.87 14.96
N PHE A 62 2.67 24.24 13.68
CA PHE A 62 3.71 24.29 12.64
C PHE A 62 3.84 25.71 12.06
N PRO A 63 4.21 26.73 12.86
CA PRO A 63 4.22 28.12 12.43
C PRO A 63 5.27 28.42 11.34
N ASN A 64 6.29 27.56 11.21
CA ASN A 64 7.35 27.69 10.21
C ASN A 64 7.06 26.93 8.90
N ALA A 65 5.88 26.32 8.78
CA ALA A 65 5.48 25.67 7.55
C ALA A 65 5.28 26.69 6.43
N SER A 66 5.93 26.50 5.29
CA SER A 66 5.69 27.35 4.11
C SER A 66 4.35 27.04 3.44
N MET A 67 3.81 25.85 3.69
CA MET A 67 2.49 25.42 3.24
C MET A 67 1.91 24.42 4.24
N PHE A 68 0.60 24.52 4.50
CA PHE A 68 -0.16 23.56 5.28
C PHE A 68 -1.53 23.34 4.62
N GLU A 69 -1.87 22.09 4.31
CA GLU A 69 -3.13 21.71 3.70
C GLU A 69 -3.72 20.51 4.44
N THR A 70 -5.01 20.58 4.78
CA THR A 70 -5.77 19.48 5.36
C THR A 70 -6.73 18.90 4.33
N SER A 71 -6.78 17.58 4.22
CA SER A 71 -7.76 16.92 3.37
C SER A 71 -9.21 17.20 3.83
N PRO A 72 -10.23 17.15 2.94
CA PRO A 72 -11.61 17.48 3.30
C PRO A 72 -12.20 16.66 4.46
N LEU A 73 -11.72 15.44 4.65
CA LEU A 73 -12.14 14.55 5.74
C LEU A 73 -11.36 14.77 7.05
N GLY A 74 -10.38 15.68 7.07
CA GLY A 74 -9.54 15.95 8.23
C GLY A 74 -8.57 14.82 8.61
N THR A 75 -8.44 13.78 7.78
CA THR A 75 -7.66 12.56 8.10
C THR A 75 -6.21 12.63 7.61
N LYS A 76 -5.83 13.70 6.91
CA LYS A 76 -4.50 13.88 6.35
C LYS A 76 -4.15 15.36 6.34
N ASP A 77 -2.93 15.65 6.77
CA ASP A 77 -2.31 16.95 6.63
C ASP A 77 -1.09 16.82 5.71
N ARG A 78 -0.87 17.84 4.86
CA ARG A 78 0.30 17.97 3.99
C ARG A 78 0.99 19.27 4.36
N VAL A 79 2.25 19.17 4.75
CA VAL A 79 3.02 20.28 5.28
C VAL A 79 4.34 20.38 4.50
N MET A 80 4.77 21.59 4.20
CA MET A 80 6.11 21.83 3.67
C MET A 80 6.99 22.42 4.78
N LEU A 81 7.95 21.65 5.27
CA LEU A 81 8.87 22.04 6.35
C LEU A 81 10.29 22.09 5.81
N GLU A 82 10.90 23.28 5.80
CA GLU A 82 12.22 23.49 5.22
C GLU A 82 12.38 22.84 3.82
N ASP A 83 11.43 23.04 2.90
CA ASP A 83 11.41 22.43 1.56
C ASP A 83 11.31 20.89 1.51
N ILE A 84 11.03 20.24 2.65
CA ILE A 84 10.76 18.81 2.71
C ILE A 84 9.25 18.59 2.78
N PRO A 85 8.66 17.84 1.83
CA PRO A 85 7.25 17.51 1.87
C PRO A 85 7.00 16.48 2.98
N VAL A 86 6.09 16.85 3.88
CA VAL A 86 5.64 16.04 5.01
C VAL A 86 4.16 15.71 4.82
N ARG A 87 3.79 14.45 5.05
CA ARG A 87 2.41 13.98 5.06
C ARG A 87 2.13 13.33 6.39
N ILE A 88 1.08 13.74 7.06
CA ILE A 88 0.64 13.17 8.33
C ILE A 88 -0.72 12.53 8.08
N GLU A 89 -0.82 11.22 8.24
CA GLU A 89 -2.06 10.46 8.07
C GLU A 89 -2.60 10.03 9.44
N TYR A 90 -3.78 10.54 9.80
CA TYR A 90 -4.46 10.22 11.06
C TYR A 90 -5.33 8.99 10.88
N LYS A 91 -5.07 7.96 11.68
CA LYS A 91 -5.71 6.64 11.58
C LYS A 91 -6.38 6.27 12.90
N SER A 92 -7.70 6.16 12.89
CA SER A 92 -8.45 5.69 14.05
C SER A 92 -8.08 4.25 14.40
N MET A 93 -7.70 4.02 15.66
CA MET A 93 -7.43 2.68 16.17
C MET A 93 -8.64 1.75 16.09
N ASN A 94 -9.86 2.28 16.26
CA ASN A 94 -11.09 1.50 16.11
C ASN A 94 -11.22 0.93 14.71
N LYS A 95 -10.92 1.72 13.68
CA LYS A 95 -10.94 1.24 12.29
C LYS A 95 -9.88 0.17 12.04
N VAL A 96 -8.68 0.33 12.60
CA VAL A 96 -7.62 -0.68 12.51
C VAL A 96 -8.05 -1.98 13.20
N GLY A 97 -8.61 -1.88 14.41
CA GLY A 97 -9.11 -3.02 15.17
C GLY A 97 -10.22 -3.77 14.45
N THR A 98 -11.19 -3.06 13.85
CA THR A 98 -12.24 -3.66 13.02
C THR A 98 -11.65 -4.43 11.85
N ASN A 99 -10.74 -3.81 11.09
CA ASN A 99 -10.11 -4.46 9.93
C ASN A 99 -9.28 -5.69 10.33
N LEU A 100 -8.58 -5.60 11.46
CA LEU A 100 -7.78 -6.70 11.99
C LEU A 100 -8.66 -7.85 12.51
N GLY A 101 -9.78 -7.54 13.17
CA GLY A 101 -10.77 -8.53 13.58
C GLY A 101 -11.36 -9.28 12.39
N ILE A 102 -11.64 -8.55 11.29
CA ILE A 102 -12.07 -9.15 10.02
C ILE A 102 -10.99 -10.09 9.48
N ALA A 103 -9.75 -9.60 9.37
CA ALA A 103 -8.64 -10.39 8.83
C ALA A 103 -8.33 -11.65 9.66
N ALA A 104 -8.39 -11.55 11.00
CA ALA A 104 -8.00 -12.61 11.90
C ALA A 104 -9.09 -13.66 12.13
N SER A 105 -10.35 -13.25 12.20
CA SER A 105 -11.41 -14.10 12.76
C SER A 105 -12.74 -14.09 12.01
N ASP A 106 -12.98 -13.14 11.09
CA ASP A 106 -14.25 -13.02 10.36
C ASP A 106 -14.01 -13.13 8.84
N CYS A 107 -13.64 -14.35 8.46
CA CYS A 107 -13.29 -14.72 7.10
C CYS A 107 -14.45 -14.60 6.10
N GLU A 108 -15.68 -14.50 6.57
CA GLU A 108 -16.88 -14.28 5.74
C GLU A 108 -17.03 -12.81 5.32
N ASN A 109 -16.50 -11.88 6.13
CA ASN A 109 -16.54 -10.45 5.83
C ASN A 109 -15.23 -9.89 5.25
N LEU A 110 -14.29 -10.74 4.81
CA LEU A 110 -13.06 -10.30 4.12
C LEU A 110 -13.33 -9.41 2.91
N TRP A 111 -14.54 -9.50 2.34
CA TRP A 111 -14.94 -8.62 1.25
C TRP A 111 -14.86 -7.13 1.58
N ARG A 112 -14.94 -6.75 2.86
CA ARG A 112 -14.78 -5.36 3.32
C ARG A 112 -13.35 -4.84 3.24
N LEU A 113 -12.36 -5.73 3.11
CA LEU A 113 -10.94 -5.37 2.97
C LEU A 113 -10.51 -5.29 1.50
N LYS A 114 -11.29 -5.88 0.58
CA LYS A 114 -10.94 -6.09 -0.83
C LYS A 114 -10.62 -4.80 -1.57
N ASP A 115 -11.49 -3.79 -1.46
CA ASP A 115 -11.37 -2.55 -2.23
C ASP A 115 -10.20 -1.68 -1.74
N SER A 116 -9.84 -1.80 -0.46
CA SER A 116 -8.72 -1.08 0.13
C SER A 116 -7.36 -1.76 -0.08
N GLY A 117 -7.34 -3.02 -0.52
CA GLY A 117 -6.13 -3.84 -0.57
C GLY A 117 -5.53 -4.09 0.81
N THR A 118 -4.32 -4.65 0.83
CA THR A 118 -3.61 -5.00 2.08
C THR A 118 -2.52 -4.01 2.50
N TYR A 119 -2.34 -2.91 1.76
CA TYR A 119 -1.30 -1.91 2.04
C TYR A 119 -1.39 -1.28 3.44
N GLY A 120 -2.59 -1.16 4.01
CA GLY A 120 -2.76 -0.72 5.39
C GLY A 120 -2.05 -1.62 6.40
N PHE A 121 -2.11 -2.95 6.21
CA PHE A 121 -1.41 -3.93 7.04
C PHE A 121 0.09 -3.94 6.78
N TYR A 122 0.50 -3.80 5.52
CA TYR A 122 1.91 -3.63 5.16
C TYR A 122 2.54 -2.46 5.93
N ARG A 123 1.87 -1.30 5.98
CA ARG A 123 2.36 -0.12 6.71
C ARG A 123 2.47 -0.37 8.21
N LEU A 124 1.50 -1.06 8.81
CA LEU A 124 1.54 -1.41 10.23
C LEU A 124 2.77 -2.24 10.57
N LEU A 125 3.15 -3.20 9.72
CA LEU A 125 4.32 -4.07 9.93
C LEU A 125 5.66 -3.40 9.63
N ASN A 126 5.77 -2.68 8.52
CA ASN A 126 7.07 -2.29 7.96
C ASN A 126 7.54 -0.88 8.34
N SER A 127 6.64 -0.03 8.87
CA SER A 127 7.00 1.34 9.24
C SER A 127 7.94 1.38 10.46
N GLU A 128 8.76 2.40 10.57
CA GLU A 128 9.56 2.65 11.77
C GLU A 128 8.68 3.21 12.89
N ILE A 129 8.77 2.68 14.10
CA ILE A 129 7.99 3.17 15.25
C ILE A 129 8.77 4.34 15.89
N LEU A 130 8.20 5.54 15.86
CA LEU A 130 8.77 6.72 16.50
C LEU A 130 8.18 6.96 17.91
N PHE A 131 6.91 6.65 18.09
CA PHE A 131 6.19 6.78 19.35
C PHE A 131 5.24 5.60 19.56
N ASN A 132 5.15 5.09 20.78
CA ASN A 132 4.26 3.99 21.14
C ASN A 132 3.91 4.07 22.63
N LYS A 133 2.69 4.53 22.93
CA LYS A 133 2.27 4.87 24.29
C LYS A 133 1.96 3.65 25.15
N SER A 134 1.15 2.70 24.65
CA SER A 134 0.71 1.52 25.42
C SER A 134 1.32 0.19 24.97
N GLY A 135 2.14 0.19 23.92
CA GLY A 135 2.59 -1.05 23.28
C GLY A 135 1.62 -1.59 22.22
N TRP A 136 0.55 -0.84 21.88
CA TRP A 136 -0.52 -1.28 20.98
C TRP A 136 0.00 -1.79 19.63
N ILE A 137 0.89 -1.04 18.96
CA ILE A 137 1.38 -1.40 17.63
C ILE A 137 2.15 -2.73 17.64
N VAL A 138 2.85 -3.06 18.72
CA VAL A 138 3.59 -4.33 18.85
C VAL A 138 2.61 -5.51 18.91
N LYS A 139 1.49 -5.34 19.61
CA LYS A 139 0.42 -6.36 19.66
C LYS A 139 -0.23 -6.53 18.29
N VAL A 140 -0.51 -5.43 17.59
CA VAL A 140 -1.08 -5.46 16.24
C VAL A 140 -0.15 -6.16 15.25
N ARG A 141 1.16 -5.85 15.27
CA ARG A 141 2.15 -6.54 14.42
C ARG A 141 2.16 -8.04 14.66
N LYS A 142 2.19 -8.45 15.93
CA LYS A 142 2.14 -9.87 16.29
C LYS A 142 0.87 -10.54 15.77
N GLN A 143 -0.29 -9.88 15.81
CA GLN A 143 -1.51 -10.43 15.24
C GLN A 143 -1.44 -10.55 13.71
N LEU A 144 -0.88 -9.55 13.02
CA LEU A 144 -0.71 -9.58 11.56
C LEU A 144 0.29 -10.66 11.10
N GLU A 145 1.35 -10.90 11.87
CA GLU A 145 2.32 -11.98 11.63
C GLU A 145 1.72 -13.38 11.82
N ASN A 146 0.61 -13.48 12.55
CA ASN A 146 -0.06 -14.74 12.88
C ASN A 146 -1.48 -14.81 12.29
N LEU A 147 -1.72 -14.18 11.13
CA LEU A 147 -2.98 -14.36 10.42
C LEU A 147 -3.14 -15.81 9.94
N PRO A 148 -4.36 -16.37 9.99
CA PRO A 148 -4.58 -17.76 9.63
C PRO A 148 -4.52 -17.95 8.10
N ASP A 149 -4.13 -19.14 7.63
CA ASP A 149 -4.02 -19.46 6.19
C ASP A 149 -5.31 -19.20 5.40
N VAL A 150 -6.47 -19.33 6.05
CA VAL A 150 -7.77 -19.03 5.43
C VAL A 150 -7.87 -17.57 4.97
N PHE A 151 -7.21 -16.62 5.65
CA PHE A 151 -7.14 -15.23 5.22
C PHE A 151 -6.41 -15.13 3.87
N TRP A 152 -5.21 -15.67 3.80
CA TRP A 152 -4.36 -15.62 2.60
C TRP A 152 -5.02 -16.31 1.41
N ASN A 153 -5.60 -17.49 1.64
CA ASN A 153 -6.31 -18.24 0.61
C ASN A 153 -7.54 -17.48 0.08
N LYS A 154 -8.41 -16.95 0.96
CA LYS A 154 -9.59 -16.21 0.51
C LYS A 154 -9.25 -14.90 -0.19
N MET A 155 -8.19 -14.20 0.26
CA MET A 155 -7.71 -12.99 -0.41
C MET A 155 -7.11 -13.32 -1.78
N ARG A 156 -6.32 -14.40 -1.86
CA ARG A 156 -5.81 -14.94 -3.13
C ARG A 156 -6.95 -15.27 -4.09
N ASP A 157 -7.95 -16.03 -3.66
CA ASP A 157 -9.09 -16.43 -4.49
C ASP A 157 -9.83 -15.21 -5.07
N PHE A 158 -10.02 -14.18 -4.23
CA PHE A 158 -10.60 -12.93 -4.68
C PHE A 158 -9.75 -12.25 -5.74
N TYR A 159 -8.47 -12.02 -5.47
CA TYR A 159 -7.60 -11.34 -6.43
C TYR A 159 -7.40 -12.14 -7.71
N GLN A 160 -7.40 -13.47 -7.63
CA GLN A 160 -7.33 -14.34 -8.80
C GLN A 160 -8.58 -14.21 -9.66
N THR A 161 -9.77 -14.24 -9.05
CA THR A 161 -11.04 -14.03 -9.77
C THR A 161 -11.06 -12.66 -10.45
N THR A 162 -10.60 -11.61 -9.77
CA THR A 162 -10.52 -10.26 -10.35
C THR A 162 -9.47 -10.15 -11.46
N MET A 163 -8.31 -10.80 -11.30
CA MET A 163 -7.29 -10.90 -12.34
C MET A 163 -7.83 -11.59 -13.60
N GLU A 164 -8.53 -12.71 -13.45
CA GLU A 164 -9.16 -13.44 -14.56
C GLU A 164 -10.21 -12.57 -15.27
N HIS A 165 -11.00 -11.80 -14.53
CA HIS A 165 -11.96 -10.83 -15.10
C HIS A 165 -11.25 -9.79 -15.98
N TYR A 166 -10.20 -9.14 -15.48
CA TYR A 166 -9.43 -8.18 -16.28
C TYR A 166 -8.72 -8.82 -17.46
N LEU A 167 -8.30 -10.09 -17.36
CA LEU A 167 -7.72 -10.82 -18.49
C LEU A 167 -8.75 -11.03 -19.61
N MET A 168 -9.99 -11.39 -19.27
CA MET A 168 -11.07 -11.52 -20.23
C MET A 168 -11.38 -10.19 -20.94
N ASP A 169 -11.46 -9.10 -20.17
CA ASP A 169 -11.68 -7.75 -20.71
C ASP A 169 -10.52 -7.29 -21.59
N LEU A 170 -9.28 -7.59 -21.20
CA LEU A 170 -8.07 -7.30 -21.98
C LEU A 170 -8.12 -7.99 -23.35
N GLY A 171 -8.54 -9.25 -23.39
CA GLY A 171 -8.73 -10.01 -24.63
C GLY A 171 -9.81 -9.41 -25.51
N ALA A 172 -10.98 -9.08 -24.93
CA ALA A 172 -12.07 -8.45 -25.66
C ALA A 172 -11.65 -7.10 -26.28
N ALA A 173 -10.98 -6.25 -25.50
CA ALA A 173 -10.47 -4.96 -25.96
C ALA A 173 -9.45 -5.13 -27.11
N ALA A 174 -8.56 -6.12 -27.00
CA ALA A 174 -7.57 -6.42 -28.04
C ALA A 174 -8.20 -6.87 -29.37
N VAL A 175 -9.31 -7.62 -29.33
CA VAL A 175 -10.04 -8.03 -30.54
C VAL A 175 -10.79 -6.84 -31.16
N GLN A 176 -11.40 -5.99 -30.34
CA GLN A 176 -12.16 -4.83 -30.79
C GLN A 176 -11.30 -3.62 -31.19
N ASN A 177 -9.98 -3.69 -30.99
CA ASN A 177 -9.05 -2.56 -31.13
C ASN A 177 -9.46 -1.34 -30.28
N ASP A 178 -10.05 -1.57 -29.10
CA ASP A 178 -10.38 -0.51 -28.14
C ASP A 178 -9.14 -0.17 -27.31
N ALA A 179 -8.36 0.81 -27.78
CA ALA A 179 -7.11 1.18 -27.14
C ALA A 179 -7.28 1.70 -25.71
N PHE A 180 -8.36 2.42 -25.41
CA PHE A 180 -8.57 2.96 -24.07
C PHE A 180 -8.93 1.84 -23.09
N PHE A 181 -9.93 1.03 -23.43
CA PHE A 181 -10.35 -0.07 -22.58
C PHE A 181 -9.23 -1.11 -22.42
N TYR A 182 -8.43 -1.34 -23.46
CA TYR A 182 -7.25 -2.20 -23.38
C TYR A 182 -6.26 -1.75 -22.29
N GLN A 183 -5.94 -0.44 -22.22
CA GLN A 183 -5.02 0.07 -21.20
C GLN A 183 -5.58 -0.02 -19.79
N VAL A 184 -6.88 0.26 -19.63
CA VAL A 184 -7.59 0.10 -18.35
C VAL A 184 -7.52 -1.37 -17.90
N SER A 185 -7.84 -2.30 -18.80
CA SER A 185 -7.85 -3.73 -18.50
C SER A 185 -6.45 -4.28 -18.24
N LEU A 186 -5.43 -3.82 -18.99
CA LEU A 186 -4.04 -4.21 -18.75
C LEU A 186 -3.55 -3.73 -17.38
N SER A 187 -3.87 -2.48 -17.01
CA SER A 187 -3.51 -1.93 -15.70
C SER A 187 -4.18 -2.69 -14.56
N GLY A 188 -5.46 -3.04 -14.72
CA GLY A 188 -6.20 -3.89 -13.79
C GLY A 188 -5.56 -5.28 -13.66
N TYR A 189 -5.27 -5.92 -14.79
CA TYR A 189 -4.62 -7.22 -14.84
C TYR A 189 -3.26 -7.21 -14.12
N LEU A 190 -2.39 -6.23 -14.42
CA LEU A 190 -1.07 -6.08 -13.80
C LEU A 190 -1.17 -5.84 -12.29
N LYS A 191 -2.13 -5.02 -11.85
CA LYS A 191 -2.39 -4.84 -10.42
C LYS A 191 -2.74 -6.17 -9.76
N PHE A 192 -3.76 -6.87 -10.26
CA PHE A 192 -4.26 -8.06 -9.58
C PHE A 192 -3.36 -9.29 -9.71
N VAL A 193 -2.56 -9.42 -10.78
CA VAL A 193 -1.54 -10.49 -10.83
C VAL A 193 -0.49 -10.29 -9.75
N THR A 194 -0.04 -9.05 -9.49
CA THR A 194 0.88 -8.78 -8.38
C THR A 194 0.22 -9.04 -7.02
N SER A 195 -1.05 -8.63 -6.83
CA SER A 195 -1.80 -8.92 -5.60
C SER A 195 -1.91 -10.42 -5.32
N VAL A 196 -2.17 -11.25 -6.34
CA VAL A 196 -2.18 -12.71 -6.20
C VAL A 196 -0.82 -13.22 -5.74
N LEU A 197 0.27 -12.77 -6.35
CA LEU A 197 1.62 -13.20 -5.98
C LEU A 197 1.97 -12.82 -4.53
N PHE A 198 1.60 -11.63 -4.07
CA PHE A 198 1.76 -11.26 -2.66
C PHE A 198 0.99 -12.21 -1.73
N MET A 199 -0.27 -12.55 -2.07
CA MET A 199 -1.05 -13.48 -1.25
C MET A 199 -0.50 -14.91 -1.27
N VAL A 200 0.02 -15.40 -2.41
CA VAL A 200 0.70 -16.70 -2.50
C VAL A 200 1.92 -16.76 -1.58
N ASN A 201 2.62 -15.64 -1.43
CA ASN A 201 3.81 -15.54 -0.58
C ASN A 201 3.49 -15.19 0.89
N HIS A 202 2.21 -15.10 1.26
CA HIS A 202 1.76 -14.64 2.59
C HIS A 202 2.37 -13.27 2.98
N LYS A 203 2.52 -12.38 2.00
CA LYS A 203 3.03 -11.01 2.19
C LYS A 203 1.92 -10.01 1.88
N PHE A 204 1.86 -8.92 2.64
CA PHE A 204 0.95 -7.83 2.33
C PHE A 204 1.50 -6.97 1.19
N GLU A 205 0.61 -6.39 0.39
CA GLU A 205 0.95 -5.53 -0.73
C GLU A 205 1.62 -4.23 -0.26
N PRO A 206 2.75 -3.82 -0.84
CA PRO A 206 3.40 -2.56 -0.52
C PRO A 206 2.74 -1.39 -1.27
N SER A 207 3.38 -0.22 -1.22
CA SER A 207 2.95 0.92 -2.03
C SER A 207 3.06 0.62 -3.53
N HIS A 208 2.24 1.27 -4.37
CA HIS A 208 2.36 1.13 -5.82
C HIS A 208 3.77 1.49 -6.36
N LYS A 209 4.48 2.43 -5.70
CA LYS A 209 5.86 2.78 -6.06
C LYS A 209 6.82 1.61 -5.83
N SER A 210 6.70 0.94 -4.69
CA SER A 210 7.57 -0.17 -4.30
C SER A 210 7.13 -1.53 -4.87
N CYS A 211 5.92 -1.61 -5.43
CA CYS A 211 5.30 -2.86 -5.86
C CYS A 211 6.14 -3.62 -6.87
N ASN A 212 6.68 -2.93 -7.89
CA ASN A 212 7.49 -3.56 -8.92
C ASN A 212 8.73 -4.22 -8.31
N GLU A 213 9.55 -3.47 -7.58
CA GLU A 213 10.75 -4.02 -6.95
C GLU A 213 10.43 -5.20 -6.02
N GLN A 214 9.40 -5.06 -5.18
CA GLN A 214 9.07 -6.07 -4.18
C GLN A 214 8.42 -7.33 -4.76
N VAL A 215 7.66 -7.23 -5.86
CA VAL A 215 7.08 -8.42 -6.50
C VAL A 215 8.18 -9.30 -7.12
N HIS A 216 9.23 -8.69 -7.68
CA HIS A 216 10.39 -9.44 -8.19
C HIS A 216 11.23 -10.07 -7.07
N ALA A 217 11.11 -9.58 -5.83
CA ALA A 217 11.81 -10.11 -4.65
C ALA A 217 11.01 -11.18 -3.89
N LEU A 218 9.88 -11.64 -4.43
CA LEU A 218 9.10 -12.72 -3.81
C LEU A 218 9.77 -14.09 -3.98
N ASP A 219 9.59 -14.94 -2.98
CA ASP A 219 10.23 -16.27 -2.91
C ASP A 219 9.54 -17.27 -3.86
N ILE A 220 8.22 -17.15 -4.00
CA ILE A 220 7.39 -17.98 -4.86
C ILE A 220 6.93 -17.14 -6.06
N LEU A 221 7.56 -17.39 -7.21
CA LEU A 221 7.22 -16.77 -8.49
C LEU A 221 7.03 -17.83 -9.58
N PRO A 222 6.17 -17.56 -10.59
CA PRO A 222 6.03 -18.46 -11.71
C PRO A 222 7.30 -18.47 -12.58
N SER A 223 7.59 -19.62 -13.20
CA SER A 223 8.71 -19.73 -14.14
C SER A 223 8.56 -18.71 -15.28
N GLY A 224 9.60 -17.91 -15.52
CA GLY A 224 9.58 -16.87 -16.55
C GLY A 224 8.81 -15.61 -16.19
N PHE A 225 8.43 -15.42 -14.92
CA PHE A 225 7.70 -14.25 -14.43
C PHE A 225 8.25 -12.94 -14.98
N GLU A 226 9.54 -12.68 -14.77
CA GLU A 226 10.22 -11.44 -15.14
C GLU A 226 10.06 -11.14 -16.63
N GLY A 227 10.32 -12.13 -17.50
CA GLY A 227 10.17 -11.96 -18.94
C GLY A 227 8.74 -11.65 -19.38
N PHE A 228 7.74 -12.31 -18.80
CA PHE A 228 6.34 -12.02 -19.13
C PHE A 228 5.91 -10.65 -18.59
N PHE A 229 6.20 -10.36 -17.34
CA PHE A 229 5.78 -9.16 -16.65
C PHE A 229 6.40 -7.90 -17.29
N ASP A 230 7.71 -7.91 -17.54
CA ASP A 230 8.41 -6.81 -18.19
C ASP A 230 7.91 -6.57 -19.62
N SER A 231 7.61 -7.65 -20.35
CA SER A 231 7.05 -7.53 -21.71
C SER A 231 5.70 -6.83 -21.72
N LEU A 232 4.88 -7.02 -20.67
CA LEU A 232 3.60 -6.33 -20.53
C LEU A 232 3.78 -4.84 -20.19
N LEU A 233 4.79 -4.49 -19.38
CA LEU A 233 5.09 -3.12 -18.97
C LEU A 233 5.69 -2.24 -20.09
N ARG A 234 6.37 -2.82 -21.09
CA ARG A 234 7.02 -2.05 -22.18
C ARG A 234 6.02 -1.27 -23.02
N ILE A 235 6.34 -0.01 -23.34
CA ILE A 235 5.51 0.88 -24.19
C ILE A 235 6.16 1.09 -25.58
N ASP A 236 7.23 0.36 -25.90
CA ASP A 236 8.09 0.55 -27.08
C ASP A 236 7.46 0.15 -28.43
N GLY A 237 6.19 -0.28 -28.46
CA GLY A 237 5.48 -0.65 -29.69
C GLY A 237 5.95 -1.95 -30.34
N MET A 238 6.88 -2.68 -29.73
CA MET A 238 7.42 -3.95 -30.28
C MET A 238 6.38 -5.09 -30.26
N LEU A 239 5.39 -4.99 -29.38
CA LEU A 239 4.32 -5.96 -29.22
C LEU A 239 2.97 -5.28 -29.44
N ASP A 240 2.19 -5.82 -30.38
CA ASP A 240 0.79 -5.44 -30.55
C ASP A 240 -0.08 -5.92 -29.37
N ALA A 241 -1.30 -5.39 -29.31
CA ALA A 241 -2.26 -5.70 -28.24
C ALA A 241 -2.57 -7.20 -28.12
N GLN A 242 -2.64 -7.92 -29.24
CA GLN A 242 -2.94 -9.35 -29.27
C GLN A 242 -1.79 -10.18 -28.73
N ARG A 243 -0.54 -9.85 -29.08
CA ARG A 243 0.66 -10.50 -28.57
C ARG A 243 0.81 -10.30 -27.07
N LYS A 244 0.60 -9.07 -26.59
CA LYS A 244 0.59 -8.78 -25.15
C LYS A 244 -0.51 -9.53 -24.42
N PHE A 245 -1.72 -9.64 -25.01
CA PHE A 245 -2.77 -10.48 -24.44
C PHE A 245 -2.34 -11.95 -24.33
N LYS A 246 -1.69 -12.52 -25.36
CA LYS A 246 -1.15 -13.89 -25.30
C LYS A 246 -0.12 -14.07 -24.18
N ILE A 247 0.72 -13.07 -23.95
CA ILE A 247 1.68 -13.07 -22.83
C ILE A 247 0.94 -13.06 -21.48
N ALA A 248 -0.07 -12.19 -21.33
CA ALA A 248 -0.90 -12.14 -20.13
C ALA A 248 -1.64 -13.47 -19.88
N GLU A 249 -2.15 -14.14 -20.92
CA GLU A 249 -2.76 -15.47 -20.78
C GLU A 249 -1.77 -16.52 -20.26
N GLN A 250 -0.52 -16.51 -20.75
CA GLN A 250 0.51 -17.44 -20.29
C GLN A 250 0.90 -17.16 -18.84
N LEU A 251 1.12 -15.89 -18.50
CA LEU A 251 1.42 -15.50 -17.14
C LEU A 251 0.30 -15.91 -16.18
N ALA A 252 -0.96 -15.61 -16.51
CA ALA A 252 -2.11 -16.00 -15.69
C ALA A 252 -2.17 -17.51 -15.45
N LYS A 253 -1.98 -18.34 -16.50
CA LYS A 253 -1.94 -19.80 -16.36
C LYS A 253 -0.84 -20.27 -15.41
N THR A 254 0.34 -19.66 -15.47
CA THR A 254 1.43 -20.03 -14.55
C THR A 254 1.16 -19.61 -13.12
N VAL A 255 0.54 -18.43 -12.90
CA VAL A 255 0.20 -17.91 -11.58
C VAL A 255 -0.89 -18.73 -10.90
N ILE A 256 -1.95 -19.09 -11.63
CA ILE A 256 -3.07 -19.89 -11.09
C ILE A 256 -2.58 -21.25 -10.55
N ASN A 257 -1.58 -21.84 -11.19
CA ASN A 257 -1.03 -23.13 -10.81
C ASN A 257 -0.02 -23.08 -9.65
N LEU A 258 0.30 -21.90 -9.11
CA LEU A 258 1.19 -21.77 -7.95
C LEU A 258 0.52 -22.36 -6.70
N ARG A 259 1.30 -23.07 -5.90
CA ARG A 259 0.91 -23.55 -4.57
C ARG A 259 1.66 -22.74 -3.53
N SER A 260 0.93 -22.26 -2.53
CA SER A 260 1.45 -21.67 -1.28
C SER A 260 1.99 -22.76 -0.38
#